data_AF-A0A4R4LDV5-F1
#
_entry.id   AF-A0A4R4LDV5-F1
#
_cell.length_a   1.000
_cell.length_b   1.000
_cell.length_c   1.000
_cell.angle_alpha   90.00
_cell.angle_beta   90.00
_cell.angle_gamma   90.00
#
_symmetry.space_group_name_H-M   'P 1'
#
loop_
_entity.id
_entity.type
_entity.pdbx_description
1 polymer ?
#
loop_
_entity_poly.entity_id
_entity_poly.type
_entity_poly.pdbx_seq_one_letter_code
_entity_poly.pdbx_strand_id
1 'polypeptide(L)'
;DGVAYPAVDSEGDAGGCAGAPSGCVAFPYLSLGSEVVVHNECGGRAARMPVVECGCMAARFCDRCVDCGASPRGRIVELTPAAFAGLGGDLETGCFTAAVRPGAPSAMPGRTASW
;
A
#
# COMPACT_ATOMS: atom_id res chain seq x y z
N ASP A 1 2.37 10.78 6.97
CA ASP A 1 1.53 10.03 6.02
C ASP A 1 2.34 8.95 5.33
N GLY A 2 1.81 7.74 5.24
CA GLY A 2 2.50 6.56 4.69
C GLY A 2 1.60 5.33 4.64
N VAL A 3 2.18 4.19 4.26
CA VAL A 3 1.48 2.92 4.12
C VAL A 3 2.16 1.76 4.86
N ALA A 4 1.36 0.82 5.34
CA ALA A 4 1.83 -0.51 5.72
C ALA A 4 1.63 -1.48 4.55
N TYR A 5 2.70 -2.13 4.11
CA TYR A 5 2.67 -3.01 2.93
C TYR A 5 2.78 -4.50 3.34
N PRO A 6 1.95 -5.41 2.82
CA PRO A 6 1.88 -6.79 3.32
C PRO A 6 3.09 -7.66 2.95
N ALA A 7 3.87 -7.31 1.92
CA ALA A 7 5.06 -8.03 1.50
C ALA A 7 6.31 -7.15 1.67
N VAL A 8 6.67 -6.85 2.92
CA VAL A 8 7.96 -6.19 3.21
C VAL A 8 9.07 -7.23 3.24
N ASP A 9 10.20 -6.95 2.59
CA ASP A 9 11.39 -7.81 2.58
C ASP A 9 11.90 -8.07 4.01
N SER A 10 12.09 -9.34 4.37
CA SER A 10 12.53 -9.79 5.70
C SER A 10 14.05 -9.87 5.85
N GLU A 11 14.82 -9.81 4.76
CA GLU A 11 16.29 -10.04 4.77
C GLU A 11 17.10 -8.82 5.28
N GLY A 12 16.45 -7.70 5.62
CA GLY A 12 17.10 -6.51 6.19
C GLY A 12 16.54 -6.08 7.56
N ASP A 13 17.04 -4.97 8.10
CA ASP A 13 16.49 -4.29 9.30
C ASP A 13 15.06 -3.71 9.08
N ALA A 14 14.37 -4.15 8.03
CA ALA A 14 13.12 -3.61 7.52
C ALA A 14 11.88 -3.99 8.35
N GLY A 15 12.04 -4.55 9.55
CA GLY A 15 10.94 -4.72 10.50
C GLY A 15 9.76 -5.47 9.90
N GLY A 16 9.97 -6.73 9.52
CA GLY A 16 8.91 -7.63 9.07
C GLY A 16 8.05 -8.14 10.22
N CYS A 17 6.81 -8.50 9.91
CA CYS A 17 5.93 -9.20 10.84
C CYS A 17 6.35 -10.67 11.00
N ALA A 18 6.98 -11.02 12.13
CA ALA A 18 7.28 -12.41 12.45
C ALA A 18 5.99 -13.26 12.44
N GLY A 19 5.88 -14.18 11.48
CA GLY A 19 4.70 -15.03 11.32
C GLY A 19 3.50 -14.37 10.64
N ALA A 20 3.69 -13.30 9.85
CA ALA A 20 2.66 -12.89 8.90
C ALA A 20 2.41 -14.01 7.89
N PRO A 21 1.15 -14.39 7.62
CA PRO A 21 0.84 -15.37 6.58
C PRO A 21 1.10 -14.78 5.20
N SER A 22 1.19 -15.65 4.19
CA SER A 22 1.14 -15.22 2.80
C SER A 22 -0.17 -14.49 2.51
N GLY A 23 -0.09 -13.32 1.89
CA GLY A 23 -1.26 -12.56 1.45
C GLY A 23 -2.12 -13.33 0.43
N CYS A 24 -3.37 -12.91 0.30
CA CYS A 24 -4.38 -13.56 -0.55
C CYS A 24 -4.10 -13.40 -2.06
N VAL A 25 -3.22 -12.48 -2.43
CA VAL A 25 -2.68 -12.31 -3.77
C VAL A 25 -1.15 -12.16 -3.67
N ALA A 26 -0.45 -12.56 -4.72
CA ALA A 26 1.00 -12.42 -4.78
C ALA A 26 1.37 -10.93 -4.91
N PHE A 27 2.21 -10.47 -3.99
CA PHE A 27 2.76 -9.11 -3.99
C PHE A 27 4.27 -9.14 -4.16
N PRO A 28 4.87 -8.17 -4.87
CA PRO A 28 6.32 -8.00 -4.91
C PRO A 28 6.84 -7.61 -3.52
N TYR A 29 8.04 -8.05 -3.15
CA TYR A 29 8.67 -7.58 -1.93
C TYR A 29 9.11 -6.11 -2.05
N LEU A 30 8.85 -5.32 -1.01
CA LEU A 30 9.31 -3.93 -0.88
C LEU A 30 10.09 -3.74 0.42
N SER A 31 11.11 -2.89 0.44
CA SER A 31 11.78 -2.50 1.70
C SER A 31 11.08 -1.29 2.33
N LEU A 32 11.27 -1.07 3.63
CA LEU A 32 10.89 0.20 4.26
C LEU A 32 11.54 1.39 3.54
N GLY A 33 10.80 2.49 3.41
CA GLY A 33 11.20 3.67 2.64
C GLY A 33 11.02 3.52 1.12
N SER A 34 10.65 2.34 0.62
CA SER A 34 10.18 2.21 -0.77
C SER A 34 8.91 3.02 -0.96
N GLU A 35 8.71 3.56 -2.15
CA GLU A 35 7.52 4.33 -2.48
C GLU A 35 6.50 3.45 -3.22
N VAL A 36 5.22 3.66 -2.95
CA VAL A 36 4.11 3.14 -3.76
C VAL A 36 3.19 4.26 -4.21
N VAL A 37 2.52 4.05 -5.34
CA VAL A 37 1.40 4.90 -5.75
C VAL A 37 0.12 4.16 -5.41
N VAL A 38 -0.71 4.79 -4.57
CA VAL A 38 -2.04 4.31 -4.20
C VAL A 38 -3.07 5.17 -4.91
N HIS A 39 -3.94 4.53 -5.69
CA HIS A 39 -5.05 5.16 -6.38
C HIS A 39 -6.37 4.63 -5.82
N ASN A 40 -7.19 5.53 -5.28
CA ASN A 40 -8.57 5.25 -4.91
C ASN A 40 -9.42 5.19 -6.19
N GLU A 41 -9.84 3.98 -6.58
CA GLU A 41 -10.62 3.76 -7.81
C GLU A 41 -12.05 4.34 -7.71
N CYS A 42 -12.53 4.58 -6.49
CA CYS A 42 -13.85 5.16 -6.22
C CYS A 42 -13.87 6.67 -6.36
N GLY A 43 -12.91 7.33 -5.71
CA GLY A 43 -12.80 8.79 -5.69
C GLY A 43 -11.87 9.38 -6.76
N GLY A 44 -11.15 8.53 -7.51
CA GLY A 44 -10.21 8.92 -8.55
C GLY A 44 -8.92 9.60 -8.05
N ARG A 45 -8.72 9.74 -6.74
CA ARG A 45 -7.54 10.38 -6.16
C ARG A 45 -6.38 9.41 -6.11
N ALA A 46 -5.16 9.90 -6.34
CA ALA A 46 -3.95 9.12 -6.19
C ALA A 46 -2.89 9.90 -5.43
N ALA A 47 -2.04 9.20 -4.69
CA ALA A 47 -0.89 9.76 -4.02
C ALA A 47 0.25 8.76 -3.99
N ARG A 48 1.47 9.31 -4.03
CA ARG A 48 2.70 8.57 -3.78
C ARG A 48 2.99 8.60 -2.28
N MET A 49 3.30 7.46 -1.69
CA MET A 49 3.48 7.32 -0.25
C MET A 49 4.57 6.30 0.09
N PRO A 50 5.37 6.57 1.14
CA PRO A 50 6.39 5.65 1.59
C PRO A 50 5.77 4.44 2.30
N VAL A 51 6.40 3.29 2.13
CA VAL A 51 6.21 2.10 2.95
C VAL A 51 6.91 2.34 4.28
N VAL A 52 6.14 2.47 5.35
CA VAL A 52 6.66 2.83 6.68
C VAL A 52 6.67 1.67 7.67
N GLU A 53 5.89 0.61 7.39
CA GLU A 53 5.81 -0.58 8.23
C GLU A 53 5.32 -1.81 7.43
N CYS A 54 5.41 -2.99 8.04
CA CYS A 54 4.84 -4.22 7.49
C CYS A 54 3.33 -4.30 7.78
N GLY A 55 2.52 -4.43 6.72
CA GLY A 55 1.05 -4.53 6.75
C GLY A 55 0.56 -5.93 7.15
N CYS A 56 0.89 -6.34 8.37
CA CYS A 56 0.47 -7.61 9.00
C CYS A 56 -1.01 -7.95 8.78
N MET A 57 -1.88 -6.94 8.94
CA MET A 57 -3.33 -7.15 8.88
C MET A 57 -3.78 -7.24 7.42
N ALA A 58 -3.25 -6.41 6.53
CA ALA A 58 -3.48 -6.58 5.09
C ALA A 58 -3.07 -7.96 4.57
N ALA A 59 -2.01 -8.57 5.11
CA ALA A 59 -1.60 -9.92 4.74
C ALA A 59 -2.56 -11.01 5.27
N ARG A 60 -3.23 -10.78 6.40
CA ARG A 60 -4.09 -11.76 7.08
C ARG A 60 -5.52 -11.83 6.55
N PHE A 61 -6.08 -10.68 6.19
CA PHE A 61 -7.50 -10.63 5.85
C PHE A 61 -7.70 -10.53 4.33
N CYS A 62 -8.34 -11.56 3.77
CA CYS A 62 -8.86 -11.55 2.40
C CYS A 62 -10.23 -10.88 2.31
N ASP A 63 -10.57 -10.04 3.28
CA ASP A 63 -11.89 -9.48 3.41
C ASP A 63 -12.23 -8.60 2.22
N ARG A 64 -13.45 -8.80 1.73
CA ARG A 64 -13.99 -8.14 0.55
C ARG A 64 -14.61 -6.83 1.02
N CYS A 65 -13.85 -5.75 1.02
CA CYS A 65 -14.47 -4.43 1.02
C CYS A 65 -15.40 -4.40 -0.21
N VAL A 66 -16.71 -4.31 0.03
CA VAL A 66 -17.74 -4.28 -1.02
C VAL A 66 -18.18 -2.85 -1.35
N ASP A 67 -17.63 -1.87 -0.64
CA ASP A 67 -17.99 -0.48 -0.88
C ASP A 67 -17.42 0.02 -2.22
N CYS A 68 -18.31 0.64 -3.00
CA CYS A 68 -18.03 1.11 -4.36
C CYS A 68 -17.56 0.01 -5.36
N GLY A 69 -17.78 -1.27 -5.04
CA GLY A 69 -17.57 -2.39 -5.96
C GLY A 69 -16.89 -3.58 -5.29
N ALA A 70 -17.27 -4.78 -5.70
CA ALA A 70 -16.68 -6.00 -5.16
C ALA A 70 -15.32 -6.29 -5.82
N SER A 71 -14.22 -6.17 -5.07
CA SER A 71 -12.92 -6.70 -5.49
C SER A 71 -12.69 -8.09 -4.89
N PRO A 72 -12.35 -9.12 -5.69
CA PRO A 72 -12.00 -10.44 -5.18
C PRO A 72 -10.58 -10.48 -4.55
N ARG A 73 -9.84 -9.36 -4.57
CA ARG A 73 -8.40 -9.33 -4.26
C ARG A 73 -8.06 -9.12 -2.78
N GLY A 74 -9.04 -8.83 -1.92
CA GLY A 74 -8.84 -8.63 -0.47
C GLY A 74 -8.17 -7.28 -0.12
N ARG A 75 -7.71 -7.13 1.13
CA ARG A 75 -6.89 -5.98 1.54
C ARG A 75 -5.48 -6.10 0.98
N ILE A 76 -4.96 -4.99 0.45
CA ILE A 76 -3.68 -4.99 -0.27
C ILE A 76 -2.65 -3.99 0.29
N VAL A 77 -3.10 -3.06 1.13
CA VAL A 77 -2.28 -2.03 1.79
C VAL A 77 -3.08 -1.43 2.96
N GLU A 78 -2.41 -1.02 4.04
CA GLU A 78 -3.02 -0.23 5.11
C GLU A 78 -2.51 1.20 5.03
N LEU A 79 -3.39 2.17 5.21
CA LEU A 79 -3.07 3.59 5.08
C LEU A 79 -3.14 4.24 6.46
N THR A 80 -2.20 5.14 6.76
CA THR A 80 -2.38 6.06 7.90
C THR A 80 -3.71 6.82 7.76
N PRO A 81 -4.41 7.19 8.86
CA PRO A 81 -5.73 7.84 8.76
C PRO A 81 -5.72 9.11 7.91
N ALA A 82 -4.66 9.92 8.01
CA ALA A 82 -4.48 11.13 7.21
C ALA A 82 -4.28 10.82 5.71
N ALA A 83 -3.48 9.80 5.36
CA ALA A 83 -3.33 9.32 4.00
C ALA A 83 -4.65 8.81 3.40
N PHE A 84 -5.39 8.01 4.17
CA PHE A 84 -6.70 7.47 3.78
C PHE A 84 -7.71 8.58 3.50
N ALA A 85 -7.85 9.54 4.43
CA ALA A 85 -8.73 10.70 4.26
C ALA A 85 -8.28 11.60 3.09
N GLY A 86 -6.97 11.79 2.91
CA GLY A 86 -6.40 12.57 1.80
C GLY A 86 -6.76 11.99 0.42
N LEU A 87 -6.81 10.66 0.31
CA LEU A 87 -7.28 9.93 -0.87
C LEU A 87 -8.81 9.90 -1.02
N GLY A 88 -9.54 10.57 -0.13
CA GLY A 88 -11.00 10.64 -0.16
C GLY A 88 -11.70 9.43 0.47
N GLY A 89 -11.01 8.68 1.33
CA GLY A 89 -11.61 7.63 2.13
C GLY A 89 -12.47 8.20 3.26
N ASP A 90 -13.59 7.54 3.55
CA ASP A 90 -14.47 7.83 4.67
C ASP A 90 -14.09 6.96 5.89
N LEU A 91 -13.72 7.59 7.01
CA LEU A 91 -13.16 6.89 8.17
C LEU A 91 -14.17 5.98 8.88
N GLU A 92 -15.47 6.26 8.74
CA GLU A 92 -16.53 5.41 9.28
C GLU A 92 -16.69 4.12 8.46
N THR A 93 -16.59 4.23 7.13
CA THR A 93 -16.60 3.10 6.19
C THR A 93 -15.32 2.28 6.29
N GLY A 94 -14.17 2.96 6.43
CA GLY A 94 -12.88 2.35 6.72
C GLY A 94 -12.20 1.60 5.57
N CYS A 95 -12.77 1.59 4.37
CA CYS A 95 -12.16 0.96 3.19
C CYS A 95 -12.65 1.59 1.87
N PHE A 96 -11.88 1.42 0.80
CA PHE A 96 -12.28 1.70 -0.59
C PHE A 96 -11.51 0.77 -1.55
N THR A 97 -12.00 0.63 -2.78
CA THR A 97 -11.28 -0.13 -3.82
C THR A 97 -10.06 0.66 -4.31
N ALA A 98 -8.89 0.04 -4.24
CA ALA A 98 -7.62 0.69 -4.57
C ALA A 98 -6.79 -0.10 -5.59
N ALA A 99 -6.07 0.64 -6.43
CA ALA A 99 -4.95 0.11 -7.21
C ALA A 99 -3.64 0.58 -6.59
N VAL A 100 -2.72 -0.36 -6.34
CA VAL A 100 -1.39 -0.09 -5.80
C VAL A 100 -0.33 -0.48 -6.82
N ARG A 101 0.62 0.42 -7.07
CA ARG A 101 1.76 0.17 -7.96
C ARG A 101 3.06 0.55 -7.26
N PRO A 102 4.15 -0.23 -7.43
CA PRO A 102 5.48 0.23 -7.01
C PRO A 102 5.77 1.60 -7.61
N GLY A 103 6.22 2.52 -6.78
CA GLY A 103 6.70 3.80 -7.24
C GLY A 103 7.98 3.59 -8.03
N ALA A 104 8.08 4.14 -9.24
CA ALA A 104 9.40 4.33 -9.85
C ALA A 104 10.26 5.13 -8.86
N PRO A 105 11.56 4.79 -8.66
CA PRO A 105 12.42 5.60 -7.81
C PRO A 105 12.31 7.03 -8.30
N SER A 106 11.93 7.94 -7.40
CA SER A 106 11.99 9.37 -7.67
C SER A 106 13.42 9.64 -8.13
N ALA A 107 13.61 10.18 -9.33
CA ALA A 107 14.94 10.61 -9.75
C ALA A 107 15.47 11.48 -8.62
N MET A 108 16.56 11.06 -7.97
CA MET A 108 17.21 11.89 -6.96
C MET A 108 17.39 13.27 -7.57
N PRO A 109 17.03 14.35 -6.87
CA PRO A 109 17.29 15.70 -7.36
C PRO A 109 18.80 15.81 -7.61
N GLY A 110 19.21 15.83 -8.89
CA GLY A 110 20.62 15.90 -9.30
C GLY A 110 21.09 14.92 -10.37
N ARG A 111 20.31 13.90 -10.79
CA ARG A 111 20.68 13.07 -11.95
C ARG A 111 19.75 13.33 -13.13
N THR A 112 20.21 14.17 -14.06
CA THR A 112 19.66 14.25 -15.41
C THR A 112 19.89 12.90 -16.11
N ALA A 113 18.82 12.14 -16.33
CA ALA A 113 18.85 11.00 -17.23
C ALA A 113 19.11 11.53 -18.65
N SER A 114 20.26 11.19 -19.21
CA SER A 114 20.58 11.45 -20.63
C SER A 114 19.94 10.34 -21.46
N TRP A 115 19.25 10.73 -22.53
CA TRP A 115 18.59 9.87 -23.49
C TRP A 115 19.57 9.37 -24.55
#